data_AF-A0A0F7IE15-F1
#
_entry.id   AF-A0A0F7IE15-F1
#
_cell.length_a   1.000
_cell.length_b   1.000
_cell.length_c   1.000
_cell.angle_alpha   90.00
_cell.angle_beta   90.00
_cell.angle_gamma   90.00
#
_symmetry.space_group_name_H-M   'P 1'
#
loop_
_entity.id
_entity.type
_entity.pdbx_description
1 polymer ?
#
loop_
_entity_poly.entity_id
_entity_poly.type
_entity_poly.pdbx_seq_one_letter_code
_entity_poly.pdbx_strand_id
1 'polypeptide(L)'
;MNIGKIFWHGMAEEEKIEYLSKFSVAVIGSRMLMELLWRGGVGCVRYIGDFITPNDARLDCTVEPLEANDYDVVHPMSPDSCVISYPFPDDYRELKRQLKGIDVVVAHKHIDIAARIAEELGSPFIPNIITTFLPDGVKYWEVEMPRVKFDPISYALTCSIQAGEILRIFTGYHMPTIAPEAYIVDTRSQYYLKKVTLRVRE
;
A
#
# COMPACT_ATOMS: atom_id res chain seq x y z
N MET A 1 11.20 -16.46 20.34
CA MET A 1 11.03 -16.01 18.95
C MET A 1 9.63 -16.39 18.50
N ASN A 2 8.75 -15.42 18.30
CA ASN A 2 7.46 -15.72 17.66
C ASN A 2 7.76 -15.95 16.17
N ILE A 3 7.70 -17.21 15.72
CA ILE A 3 8.16 -17.66 14.39
C ILE A 3 7.44 -16.91 13.24
N GLY A 4 6.32 -16.25 13.52
CA GLY A 4 5.51 -15.51 12.57
C GLY A 4 6.08 -14.20 12.00
N LYS A 5 7.25 -13.69 12.45
CA LYS A 5 7.82 -12.40 11.98
C LYS A 5 9.14 -12.51 11.21
N ILE A 6 9.39 -13.63 10.53
CA ILE A 6 10.62 -13.86 9.74
C ILE A 6 10.70 -12.97 8.48
N PHE A 7 9.56 -12.43 8.01
CA PHE A 7 9.50 -11.74 6.71
C PHE A 7 10.49 -10.57 6.56
N TRP A 8 10.76 -9.83 7.63
CA TRP A 8 11.67 -8.68 7.63
C TRP A 8 13.09 -9.00 8.15
N HIS A 9 13.38 -10.27 8.43
CA HIS A 9 14.64 -10.68 9.00
C HIS A 9 15.82 -10.28 8.09
N GLY A 10 16.82 -9.60 8.66
CA GLY A 10 17.98 -9.09 7.92
C GLY A 10 17.75 -7.73 7.25
N MET A 11 16.53 -7.20 7.21
CA MET A 11 16.26 -5.83 6.75
C MET A 11 16.22 -4.80 7.89
N ALA A 12 15.70 -5.19 9.06
CA ALA A 12 15.61 -4.35 10.25
C ALA A 12 15.88 -5.16 11.53
N GLU A 13 16.19 -4.47 12.62
CA GLU A 13 16.37 -5.07 13.95
C GLU A 13 15.04 -5.67 14.47
N GLU A 14 15.11 -6.75 15.26
CA GLU A 14 13.93 -7.47 15.75
C GLU A 14 12.95 -6.56 16.51
N GLU A 15 13.45 -5.63 17.33
CA GLU A 15 12.62 -4.68 18.07
C GLU A 15 11.78 -3.78 17.14
N LYS A 16 12.36 -3.39 16.00
CA LYS A 16 11.68 -2.59 14.97
C LYS A 16 10.60 -3.41 14.27
N ILE A 17 10.88 -4.67 13.99
CA ILE A 17 9.92 -5.61 13.41
C ILE A 17 8.76 -5.87 14.37
N GLU A 18 9.05 -6.00 15.67
CA GLU A 18 8.01 -6.12 16.69
C GLU A 18 7.13 -4.88 16.78
N TYR A 19 7.73 -3.69 16.64
CA TYR A 19 7.04 -2.41 16.70
C TYR A 19 5.93 -2.26 15.63
N LEU A 20 6.03 -2.95 14.49
CA LEU A 20 5.01 -2.96 13.44
C LEU A 20 3.62 -3.38 13.93
N SER A 21 3.53 -4.22 14.97
CA SER A 21 2.24 -4.68 15.47
C SER A 21 1.43 -3.59 16.19
N LYS A 22 2.01 -2.40 16.37
CA LYS A 22 1.33 -1.24 16.98
C LYS A 22 0.63 -0.34 15.95
N PHE A 23 0.89 -0.56 14.66
CA PHE A 23 0.39 0.31 13.60
C PHE A 23 -0.74 -0.33 12.81
N SER A 24 -1.50 0.56 12.18
CA SER A 24 -2.63 0.27 11.32
C SER A 24 -2.42 0.85 9.93
N VAL A 25 -2.63 0.02 8.90
CA VAL A 25 -2.47 0.42 7.49
C VAL A 25 -3.78 0.19 6.76
N ALA A 26 -4.22 1.17 5.98
CA ALA A 26 -5.28 0.96 5.02
C ALA A 26 -4.71 0.61 3.65
N VAL A 27 -5.25 -0.42 3.01
CA VAL A 27 -4.88 -0.82 1.65
C VAL A 27 -6.13 -0.86 0.79
N ILE A 28 -6.14 -0.09 -0.30
CA ILE A 28 -7.28 0.06 -1.20
C ILE A 28 -6.95 -0.59 -2.55
N GLY A 29 -7.56 -1.74 -2.83
CA GLY A 29 -7.47 -2.42 -4.12
C GLY A 29 -6.11 -3.07 -4.44
N SER A 30 -5.35 -3.50 -3.44
CA SER A 30 -4.14 -4.32 -3.62
C SER A 30 -4.09 -5.47 -2.63
N ARG A 31 -4.53 -6.66 -3.06
CA ARG A 31 -4.56 -7.84 -2.20
C ARG A 31 -3.16 -8.33 -1.89
N MET A 32 -2.25 -8.29 -2.86
CA MET A 32 -0.85 -8.63 -2.63
C MET A 32 -0.20 -7.75 -1.57
N LEU A 33 -0.35 -6.43 -1.61
CA LEU A 33 0.24 -5.56 -0.59
C LEU A 33 -0.36 -5.84 0.79
N MET A 34 -1.68 -6.04 0.85
CA MET A 34 -2.36 -6.44 2.08
C MET A 34 -1.76 -7.73 2.66
N GLU A 35 -1.57 -8.76 1.83
CA GLU A 35 -0.96 -10.03 2.25
C GLU A 35 0.48 -9.85 2.75
N LEU A 36 1.29 -9.04 2.07
CA LEU A 36 2.67 -8.77 2.47
C LEU A 36 2.74 -8.06 3.83
N LEU A 37 1.85 -7.09 4.08
CA LEU A 37 1.79 -6.38 5.37
C LEU A 37 1.29 -7.26 6.50
N TRP A 38 0.27 -8.07 6.20
CA TRP A 38 -0.29 -9.03 7.13
C TRP A 38 0.76 -10.07 7.55
N ARG A 39 1.42 -10.73 6.58
CA ARG A 39 2.54 -11.66 6.83
C ARG A 39 3.77 -10.95 7.42
N GLY A 40 3.90 -9.65 7.16
CA GLY A 40 4.92 -8.77 7.72
C GLY A 40 4.69 -8.38 9.19
N GLY A 41 3.58 -8.77 9.81
CA GLY A 41 3.33 -8.52 11.23
C GLY A 41 2.84 -7.12 11.56
N VAL A 42 2.26 -6.40 10.58
CA VAL A 42 1.50 -5.16 10.84
C VAL A 42 0.30 -5.48 11.74
N GLY A 43 0.05 -4.62 12.74
CA GLY A 43 -0.94 -4.89 13.78
C GLY A 43 -2.36 -4.99 13.26
N CYS A 44 -2.76 -4.02 12.43
CA CYS A 44 -4.05 -4.01 11.77
C CYS A 44 -3.93 -3.60 10.30
N VAL A 45 -4.48 -4.39 9.39
CA VAL A 45 -4.63 -4.02 7.98
C VAL A 45 -6.12 -3.84 7.69
N ARG A 46 -6.54 -2.61 7.38
CA ARG A 46 -7.89 -2.34 6.87
C ARG A 46 -7.87 -2.44 5.36
N TYR A 47 -8.39 -3.55 4.85
CA TYR A 47 -8.47 -3.81 3.44
C TYR A 47 -9.78 -3.26 2.88
N ILE A 48 -9.70 -2.31 1.94
CA ILE A 48 -10.84 -1.82 1.18
C ILE A 48 -10.81 -2.46 -0.20
N GLY A 49 -11.59 -3.51 -0.36
CA GLY A 49 -11.68 -4.28 -1.60
C GLY A 49 -12.75 -3.72 -2.54
N ASP A 50 -12.48 -3.76 -3.84
CA ASP A 50 -13.43 -3.39 -4.89
C ASP A 50 -13.66 -4.60 -5.80
N PHE A 51 -14.52 -4.45 -6.80
CA PHE A 51 -14.76 -5.47 -7.81
C PHE A 51 -13.45 -5.91 -8.49
N ILE A 52 -13.23 -7.23 -8.54
CA ILE A 52 -12.07 -7.84 -9.17
C ILE A 52 -12.33 -7.92 -10.67
N THR A 53 -11.49 -7.24 -11.44
CA THR A 53 -11.53 -7.35 -12.90
C THR A 53 -10.65 -8.51 -13.38
N PRO A 54 -10.87 -9.05 -14.58
CA PRO A 54 -9.95 -10.01 -15.19
C PRO A 54 -8.50 -9.49 -15.31
N ASN A 55 -8.32 -8.18 -15.43
CA ASN A 55 -6.98 -7.59 -15.44
C ASN A 55 -6.33 -7.61 -14.04
N ASP A 56 -7.12 -7.45 -12.97
CA ASP A 56 -6.60 -7.56 -11.60
C ASP A 56 -6.11 -8.99 -11.33
N ALA A 57 -6.92 -10.01 -11.65
CA ALA A 57 -6.53 -11.41 -11.52
C ALA A 57 -5.33 -11.81 -12.40
N ARG A 58 -5.10 -11.08 -13.51
CA ARG A 58 -3.91 -11.25 -14.34
C ARG A 58 -2.66 -10.64 -13.70
N LEU A 59 -2.81 -9.52 -12.98
CA LEU A 59 -1.70 -8.74 -12.43
C LEU A 59 -1.30 -9.19 -11.03
N ASP A 60 -2.28 -9.38 -10.15
CA ASP A 60 -2.08 -9.74 -8.76
C ASP A 60 -2.14 -11.26 -8.61
N CYS A 61 -1.00 -11.90 -8.34
CA CYS A 61 -0.93 -13.35 -8.21
C CYS A 61 -1.53 -13.89 -6.90
N THR A 62 -2.03 -13.03 -6.02
CA THR A 62 -2.81 -13.41 -4.83
C THR A 62 -4.32 -13.48 -5.11
N VAL A 63 -4.72 -13.11 -6.33
CA VAL A 63 -6.09 -13.22 -6.81
C VAL A 63 -6.19 -14.41 -7.75
N GLU A 64 -7.07 -15.36 -7.45
CA GLU A 64 -7.31 -16.48 -8.32
C GLU A 64 -8.10 -16.05 -9.57
N PRO A 65 -7.82 -16.63 -10.76
CA PRO A 65 -8.55 -16.30 -11.98
C PRO A 65 -10.07 -16.49 -11.87
N LEU A 66 -10.52 -17.39 -11.00
CA LEU A 66 -11.94 -17.68 -10.78
C LEU A 66 -12.65 -16.62 -9.92
N GLU A 67 -11.91 -15.80 -9.16
CA GLU A 67 -12.45 -14.67 -8.39
C GLU A 67 -12.69 -13.44 -9.28
N ALA A 68 -12.33 -13.50 -10.56
CA ALA A 68 -12.64 -12.43 -11.50
C ALA A 68 -14.16 -12.27 -11.61
N ASN A 69 -14.61 -11.03 -11.49
CA ASN A 69 -16.02 -10.61 -11.43
C ASN A 69 -16.73 -10.83 -10.09
N ASP A 70 -15.98 -11.10 -9.02
CA ASP A 70 -16.49 -11.08 -7.65
C ASP A 70 -15.98 -9.85 -6.89
N TYR A 71 -16.61 -9.57 -5.74
CA TYR A 71 -16.11 -8.57 -4.81
C TYR A 71 -14.90 -9.10 -4.06
N ASP A 72 -13.85 -8.28 -3.98
CA ASP A 72 -12.65 -8.64 -3.25
C ASP A 72 -12.88 -8.56 -1.73
N VAL A 73 -13.21 -9.71 -1.13
CA VAL A 73 -13.39 -9.84 0.32
C VAL A 73 -12.35 -10.79 0.86
N VAL A 74 -11.62 -10.35 1.89
CA VAL A 74 -10.59 -11.16 2.53
C VAL A 74 -10.96 -11.45 3.97
N HIS A 75 -10.67 -12.67 4.42
CA HIS A 75 -10.92 -13.11 5.78
C HIS A 75 -9.60 -13.26 6.54
N PRO A 76 -9.54 -12.86 7.82
CA PRO A 76 -8.33 -13.05 8.62
C PRO A 76 -8.00 -14.54 8.73
N MET A 77 -6.77 -14.93 8.37
CA MET A 77 -6.32 -16.33 8.41
C MET A 77 -5.40 -16.64 9.61
N SER A 78 -5.20 -15.69 10.54
CA SER A 78 -4.37 -15.89 11.75
C SER A 78 -4.90 -15.09 12.94
N PRO A 79 -4.81 -15.62 14.17
CA PRO A 79 -5.19 -14.90 15.39
C PRO A 79 -4.22 -13.77 15.79
N ASP A 80 -2.98 -13.78 15.27
CA ASP A 80 -1.90 -12.90 15.75
C ASP A 80 -1.82 -11.54 15.02
N SER A 81 -2.64 -11.33 13.98
CA SER A 81 -2.68 -10.10 13.18
C SER A 81 -4.11 -9.85 12.68
N CYS A 82 -4.54 -8.59 12.72
CA CYS A 82 -5.91 -8.23 12.42
C CYS A 82 -6.05 -7.75 10.97
N VAL A 83 -6.77 -8.49 10.13
CA VAL A 83 -7.23 -8.00 8.83
C VAL A 83 -8.72 -7.70 8.93
N ILE A 84 -9.11 -6.46 8.63
CA ILE A 84 -10.51 -6.03 8.57
C ILE A 84 -10.83 -5.67 7.13
N SER A 85 -11.69 -6.45 6.50
CA SER A 85 -12.09 -6.24 5.11
C SER A 85 -13.41 -5.46 5.02
N TYR A 86 -13.43 -4.43 4.19
CA TYR A 86 -14.62 -3.66 3.83
C TYR A 86 -14.76 -3.63 2.31
N PRO A 87 -15.99 -3.70 1.78
CA PRO A 87 -16.23 -3.33 0.38
C PRO A 87 -16.01 -1.83 0.21
N PHE A 88 -15.52 -1.42 -0.96
CA PHE A 88 -15.40 -0.02 -1.32
C PHE A 88 -16.79 0.63 -1.30
N PRO A 89 -17.01 1.67 -0.47
CA PRO A 89 -18.32 2.28 -0.35
C PRO A 89 -18.52 3.36 -1.43
N ASP A 90 -19.76 3.50 -1.91
CA ASP A 90 -20.14 4.58 -2.85
C ASP A 90 -20.12 5.96 -2.18
N ASP A 91 -20.25 6.03 -0.85
CA ASP A 91 -20.25 7.28 -0.09
C ASP A 91 -18.85 7.64 0.42
N TYR A 92 -18.37 8.81 0.01
CA TYR A 92 -17.14 9.44 0.49
C TYR A 92 -17.05 9.49 2.02
N ARG A 93 -18.16 9.80 2.70
CA ARG A 93 -18.19 9.90 4.17
C ARG A 93 -17.98 8.55 4.82
N GLU A 94 -18.49 7.49 4.21
CA GLU A 94 -18.32 6.13 4.72
C GLU A 94 -16.88 5.66 4.51
N LEU A 95 -16.28 5.91 3.34
CA LEU A 95 -14.85 5.64 3.13
C LEU A 95 -13.99 6.39 4.16
N LYS A 96 -14.29 7.67 4.40
CA LYS A 96 -13.59 8.47 5.41
C LYS A 96 -13.72 7.91 6.83
N ARG A 97 -14.88 7.33 7.18
CA ARG A 97 -15.07 6.65 8.48
C ARG A 97 -14.25 5.37 8.57
N GLN A 98 -14.24 4.56 7.50
CA GLN A 98 -13.45 3.33 7.43
C GLN A 98 -11.94 3.61 7.55
N LEU A 99 -11.47 4.74 7.01
CA LEU A 99 -10.06 5.17 7.07
C LEU A 99 -9.68 5.92 8.36
N LYS A 100 -10.64 6.22 9.25
CA LYS A 100 -10.37 7.01 10.45
C LYS A 100 -9.43 6.28 11.43
N GLY A 101 -8.37 6.97 11.88
CA GLY A 101 -7.40 6.42 12.84
C GLY A 101 -6.45 5.38 12.23
N ILE A 102 -6.24 5.45 10.91
CA ILE A 102 -5.21 4.71 10.18
C ILE A 102 -3.91 5.51 10.18
N ASP A 103 -2.79 4.82 10.37
CA ASP A 103 -1.46 5.45 10.42
C ASP A 103 -0.89 5.71 9.02
N VAL A 104 -1.20 4.88 8.02
CA VAL A 104 -0.80 5.08 6.60
C VAL A 104 -1.88 4.55 5.66
N VAL A 105 -2.20 5.30 4.60
CA VAL A 105 -3.13 4.88 3.55
C VAL A 105 -2.35 4.54 2.26
N VAL A 106 -2.59 3.36 1.70
CA VAL A 106 -2.05 2.96 0.39
C VAL A 106 -3.19 2.66 -0.58
N ALA A 107 -3.13 3.21 -1.78
CA ALA A 107 -4.19 3.03 -2.78
C ALA A 107 -3.65 2.65 -4.15
N HIS A 108 -4.16 1.52 -4.67
CA HIS A 108 -3.95 1.05 -6.04
C HIS A 108 -5.18 1.23 -6.92
N LYS A 109 -6.35 1.37 -6.30
CA LYS A 109 -7.62 1.79 -6.91
C LYS A 109 -8.13 3.05 -6.20
N HIS A 110 -8.98 3.83 -6.88
CA HIS A 110 -9.61 5.04 -6.33
C HIS A 110 -8.63 6.05 -5.72
N ILE A 111 -7.44 6.16 -6.34
CA ILE A 111 -6.26 6.87 -5.81
C ILE A 111 -6.56 8.32 -5.45
N ASP A 112 -7.25 9.04 -6.33
CA ASP A 112 -7.55 10.47 -6.14
C ASP A 112 -8.45 10.72 -4.91
N ILE A 113 -9.45 9.84 -4.70
CA ILE A 113 -10.36 9.91 -3.55
C ILE A 113 -9.60 9.55 -2.27
N ALA A 114 -8.81 8.49 -2.31
CA ALA A 114 -8.01 8.03 -1.18
C ALA A 114 -6.99 9.08 -0.73
N ALA A 115 -6.30 9.73 -1.68
CA ALA A 115 -5.34 10.80 -1.42
C ALA A 115 -5.99 11.97 -0.67
N ARG A 116 -7.17 12.39 -1.11
CA ARG A 116 -7.92 13.47 -0.48
C ARG A 116 -8.34 13.13 0.94
N ILE A 117 -8.86 11.92 1.17
CA ILE A 117 -9.25 11.49 2.51
C ILE A 117 -8.03 11.39 3.42
N ALA A 118 -6.91 10.84 2.93
CA ALA A 118 -5.68 10.73 3.71
C ALA A 118 -5.16 12.11 4.15
N GLU A 119 -5.17 13.11 3.26
CA GLU A 119 -4.83 14.50 3.61
C GLU A 119 -5.79 15.05 4.68
N GLU A 120 -7.11 14.91 4.49
CA GLU A 120 -8.13 15.37 5.44
C GLU A 120 -8.03 14.70 6.82
N LEU A 121 -7.46 13.49 6.90
CA LEU A 121 -7.25 12.75 8.13
C LEU A 121 -5.87 12.98 8.75
N GLY A 122 -4.96 13.66 8.04
CA GLY A 122 -3.58 13.86 8.49
C GLY A 122 -2.73 12.58 8.44
N SER A 123 -3.06 11.64 7.56
CA SER A 123 -2.33 10.37 7.40
C SER A 123 -1.45 10.40 6.14
N PRO A 124 -0.21 9.90 6.19
CA PRO A 124 0.61 9.67 5.00
C PRO A 124 -0.11 8.82 3.94
N PHE A 125 0.12 9.17 2.67
CA PHE A 125 -0.50 8.53 1.52
C PHE A 125 0.53 7.96 0.55
N ILE A 126 0.33 6.71 0.12
CA ILE A 126 1.15 6.04 -0.88
C ILE A 126 0.25 5.67 -2.07
N PRO A 127 0.45 6.24 -3.27
CA PRO A 127 -0.30 5.85 -4.47
C PRO A 127 0.21 4.51 -5.04
N ASN A 128 -0.19 4.13 -6.24
CA ASN A 128 0.30 2.92 -6.92
C ASN A 128 1.76 3.01 -7.42
N ILE A 129 2.59 3.90 -6.88
CA ILE A 129 4.04 3.99 -7.17
C ILE A 129 4.82 4.10 -5.86
N ILE A 130 6.15 4.00 -5.93
CA ILE A 130 7.00 4.03 -4.73
C ILE A 130 7.30 5.48 -4.37
N THR A 131 6.44 6.09 -3.57
CA THR A 131 6.60 7.42 -2.96
C THR A 131 5.59 7.60 -1.84
N THR A 132 5.89 8.50 -0.90
CA THR A 132 5.02 8.83 0.22
C THR A 132 4.71 10.32 0.18
N PHE A 133 3.42 10.65 0.16
CA PHE A 133 2.92 12.01 0.36
C PHE A 133 2.67 12.19 1.86
N LEU A 134 3.44 13.07 2.49
CA LEU A 134 3.23 13.43 3.89
C LEU A 134 2.11 14.48 4.01
N PRO A 135 1.35 14.50 5.12
CA PRO A 135 0.25 15.46 5.31
C PRO A 135 0.69 16.93 5.28
N ASP A 136 1.93 17.21 5.66
CA ASP A 136 2.56 18.53 5.70
C ASP A 136 3.48 18.80 4.50
N GLY A 137 3.52 17.87 3.53
CA GLY A 137 4.36 17.94 2.35
C GLY A 137 3.64 18.44 1.10
N VAL A 138 4.25 18.16 -0.06
CA VAL A 138 3.62 18.38 -1.38
C VAL A 138 2.36 17.53 -1.46
N LYS A 139 1.27 18.08 -2.01
CA LYS A 139 0.00 17.35 -2.13
C LYS A 139 -0.03 16.49 -3.38
N TYR A 140 -0.79 15.41 -3.33
CA TYR A 140 -0.93 14.49 -4.45
C TYR A 140 -1.44 15.16 -5.75
N TRP A 141 -2.37 16.11 -5.65
CA TRP A 141 -2.89 16.84 -6.82
C TRP A 141 -2.00 18.01 -7.29
N GLU A 142 -0.98 18.38 -6.50
CA GLU A 142 0.00 19.40 -6.87
C GLU A 142 1.09 18.82 -7.77
N VAL A 143 1.08 17.52 -8.08
CA VAL A 143 2.09 16.89 -8.93
C VAL A 143 1.51 16.18 -10.15
N GLU A 144 2.33 16.09 -11.19
CA GLU A 144 2.07 15.26 -12.37
C GLU A 144 2.43 13.80 -12.07
N MET A 145 1.40 12.99 -11.86
CA MET A 145 1.57 11.55 -11.67
C MET A 145 1.97 10.85 -12.99
N PRO A 146 3.04 10.03 -12.97
CA PRO A 146 3.45 9.27 -14.14
C PRO A 146 2.40 8.21 -14.48
N ARG A 147 2.18 7.96 -15.78
CA ARG A 147 1.39 6.81 -16.22
C ARG A 147 2.21 5.54 -16.06
N VAL A 148 1.84 4.69 -15.11
CA VAL A 148 2.47 3.39 -14.90
C VAL A 148 1.63 2.30 -15.53
N LYS A 149 2.26 1.43 -16.31
CA LYS A 149 1.64 0.22 -16.85
C LYS A 149 2.24 -0.97 -16.14
N PHE A 150 1.41 -1.70 -15.41
CA PHE A 150 1.84 -2.89 -14.72
C PHE A 150 1.77 -4.12 -15.62
N ASP A 151 2.84 -4.90 -15.59
CA ASP A 151 2.83 -6.35 -15.74
C ASP A 151 2.91 -7.04 -14.36
N PRO A 152 2.63 -8.34 -14.24
CA PRO A 152 2.56 -9.02 -12.94
C PRO A 152 3.86 -8.93 -12.13
N ILE A 153 5.03 -8.96 -12.80
CA ILE A 153 6.33 -8.84 -12.13
C ILE A 153 6.53 -7.41 -11.62
N SER A 154 6.27 -6.40 -12.47
CA SER A 154 6.39 -5.00 -12.07
C SER A 154 5.45 -4.63 -10.91
N TYR A 155 4.25 -5.21 -10.90
CA TYR A 155 3.25 -5.05 -9.84
C TYR A 155 3.77 -5.66 -8.54
N ALA A 156 4.23 -6.92 -8.59
CA ALA A 156 4.74 -7.62 -7.43
C ALA A 156 5.94 -6.94 -6.78
N LEU A 157 6.87 -6.46 -7.60
CA LEU A 157 8.02 -5.67 -7.13
C LEU A 157 7.57 -4.35 -6.50
N THR A 158 6.58 -3.66 -7.10
CA THR A 158 6.04 -2.41 -6.56
C THR A 158 5.41 -2.65 -5.18
N CYS A 159 4.53 -3.65 -5.04
CA CYS A 159 3.93 -4.03 -3.76
C CYS A 159 4.98 -4.42 -2.71
N SER A 160 6.00 -5.19 -3.10
CA SER A 160 7.08 -5.61 -2.20
C SER A 160 7.89 -4.41 -1.68
N ILE A 161 8.24 -3.48 -2.57
CA ILE A 161 8.98 -2.28 -2.19
C ILE A 161 8.11 -1.38 -1.32
N GLN A 162 6.83 -1.18 -1.66
CA GLN A 162 5.90 -0.39 -0.84
C GLN A 162 5.70 -0.97 0.57
N ALA A 163 5.65 -2.28 0.72
CA ALA A 163 5.62 -2.91 2.03
C ALA A 163 6.89 -2.55 2.85
N GLY A 164 8.05 -2.52 2.18
CA GLY A 164 9.30 -2.03 2.78
C GLY A 164 9.29 -0.53 3.11
N GLU A 165 8.64 0.31 2.30
CA GLU A 165 8.46 1.73 2.60
C GLU A 165 7.59 1.94 3.85
N ILE A 166 6.55 1.13 4.04
CA ILE A 166 5.71 1.15 5.24
C ILE A 166 6.53 0.75 6.48
N LEU A 167 7.38 -0.28 6.37
CA LEU A 167 8.34 -0.62 7.43
C LEU A 167 9.22 0.59 7.78
N ARG A 168 9.75 1.30 6.77
CA ARG A 168 10.57 2.51 6.97
C ARG A 168 9.81 3.61 7.69
N ILE A 169 8.58 3.89 7.28
CA ILE A 169 7.71 4.90 7.90
C ILE A 169 7.55 4.62 9.40
N PHE A 170 7.25 3.38 9.78
CA PHE A 170 6.93 3.05 11.17
C PHE A 170 8.13 2.84 12.09
N THR A 171 9.24 2.37 11.54
CA THR A 171 10.41 1.99 12.35
C THR A 171 11.50 3.05 12.36
N GLY A 172 11.53 3.93 11.37
CA GLY A 172 12.56 4.95 11.19
C GLY A 172 13.96 4.39 10.93
N TYR A 173 14.09 3.11 10.55
CA TYR A 173 15.41 2.51 10.31
C TYR A 173 16.11 3.13 9.08
N HIS A 174 15.32 3.54 8.08
CA HIS A 174 15.72 4.37 6.95
C HIS A 174 14.61 5.35 6.60
N MET A 175 14.97 6.45 5.93
CA MET A 175 13.99 7.39 5.40
C MET A 175 13.19 6.72 4.26
N PRO A 176 11.85 6.81 4.26
CA PRO A 176 11.06 6.44 3.11
C PRO A 176 11.28 7.43 1.96
N THR A 177 10.93 7.01 0.76
CA THR A 177 10.85 7.86 -0.42
C THR A 177 9.69 8.82 -0.24
N ILE A 178 9.96 10.11 -0.23
CA ILE A 178 8.96 11.17 -0.01
C ILE A 178 8.83 12.02 -1.27
N ALA A 179 7.59 12.35 -1.65
CA ALA A 179 7.33 13.22 -2.79
C ALA A 179 8.04 14.59 -2.62
N PRO A 180 8.63 15.17 -3.69
CA PRO A 180 8.43 14.82 -5.09
C PRO A 180 9.35 13.70 -5.62
N GLU A 181 10.18 13.06 -4.79
CA GLU A 181 10.93 11.89 -5.25
C GLU A 181 10.02 10.67 -5.34
N ALA A 182 10.19 9.86 -6.38
CA ALA A 182 9.48 8.61 -6.54
C ALA A 182 10.33 7.56 -7.27
N TYR A 183 9.95 6.30 -7.13
CA TYR A 183 10.45 5.21 -7.96
C TYR A 183 9.31 4.52 -8.69
N ILE A 184 9.62 4.07 -9.90
CA ILE A 184 8.71 3.27 -10.73
C ILE A 184 9.43 1.98 -11.09
N VAL A 185 8.73 0.86 -10.98
CA VAL A 185 9.24 -0.40 -11.50
C VAL A 185 8.94 -0.49 -13.00
N ASP A 186 9.99 -0.70 -13.80
CA ASP A 186 9.93 -0.89 -15.25
C ASP A 186 10.77 -2.13 -15.62
N THR A 187 10.11 -3.26 -15.85
CA THR A 187 10.73 -4.55 -16.20
C THR A 187 11.50 -4.52 -17.52
N ARG A 188 11.33 -3.47 -18.34
CA ARG A 188 12.07 -3.27 -19.59
C ARG A 188 13.36 -2.47 -19.39
N SER A 189 13.53 -1.87 -18.22
CA SER A 189 14.75 -1.15 -17.85
C SER A 189 15.80 -2.10 -17.27
N GLN A 190 17.08 -1.78 -17.45
CA GLN A 190 18.20 -2.65 -17.03
C GLN A 190 18.19 -3.02 -15.55
N TYR A 191 17.72 -2.12 -14.68
CA TYR A 191 17.74 -2.29 -13.23
C TYR A 191 16.36 -2.54 -12.62
N TYR A 192 15.33 -2.64 -13.46
CA TYR A 192 13.91 -2.76 -13.09
C TYR A 192 13.34 -1.62 -12.24
N LEU A 193 14.15 -0.80 -11.58
CA LEU A 193 13.73 0.31 -10.73
C LEU A 193 14.29 1.62 -11.28
N LYS A 194 13.41 2.58 -11.52
CA LYS A 194 13.77 3.89 -12.07
C LYS A 194 13.38 4.99 -11.08
N LYS A 195 14.36 5.78 -10.65
CA LYS A 195 14.12 7.03 -9.91
C LYS A 195 13.51 8.07 -10.84
N VAL A 196 12.47 8.74 -10.38
CA VAL A 196 11.81 9.87 -11.07
C VAL A 196 11.55 10.99 -10.06
N THR A 197 11.49 12.22 -10.56
CA THR A 197 11.05 13.38 -9.79
C THR A 197 9.70 13.81 -10.34
N LEU A 198 8.68 13.82 -9.49
CA LEU A 198 7.33 14.26 -9.82
C LEU A 198 7.36 15.78 -10.07
N ARG A 199 6.82 16.20 -11.21
CA ARG A 199 6.77 17.63 -11.56
C ARG A 199 5.64 18.29 -10.79
N VAL A 200 5.94 19.37 -10.09
CA VAL A 200 4.92 20.19 -9.42
C VAL A 200 4.16 20.96 -10.50
N ARG A 201 2.83 20.90 -10.45
CA ARG A 201 1.93 21.68 -11.30
C ARG A 201 1.95 23.13 -10.81
N GLU A 202 2.24 24.05 -11.71
CA GLU A 202 2.15 25.50 -11.45
C GLU A 202 0.70 25.94 -11.19
#